data_AF-X1UDL2-F1
#
_entry.id   AF-X1UDL2-F1
#
_cell.length_a   1.000
_cell.length_b   1.000
_cell.length_c   1.000
_cell.angle_alpha   90.00
_cell.angle_beta   90.00
_cell.angle_gamma   90.00
#
_symmetry.space_group_name_H-M   'P 1'
#
loop_
_entity.id
_entity.type
_entity.pdbx_description
1 polymer ?
#
loop_
_entity_poly.entity_id
_entity_poly.type
_entity_poly.pdbx_seq_one_letter_code
_entity_poly.pdbx_strand_id
1 'polypeptide(L)'
;VIRLAKKAGIVFNEKLTPPEKLKSVQELMIKGDDRARKIFETIGCYLGYAIAYYADFYDIKHILILGRVTSGEGGQIILQKAEQVLKEEFPELFKKIILHLPDESNRRVGQSIAAASLPLLKDS
;
A
#
# COMPACT_ATOMS: atom_id res chain seq x y z
N VAL A 1 4.83 -8.06 -3.53
CA VAL A 1 5.84 -8.46 -2.52
C VAL A 1 6.75 -9.60 -2.99
N ILE A 2 6.27 -10.84 -3.16
CA ILE A 2 7.13 -12.03 -3.42
C ILE A 2 8.09 -11.85 -4.61
N ARG A 3 7.61 -11.29 -5.73
CA ARG A 3 8.45 -10.99 -6.90
C ARG A 3 9.60 -10.01 -6.58
N LEU A 4 9.29 -8.96 -5.82
CA LEU A 4 10.29 -7.96 -5.40
C LEU A 4 11.26 -8.57 -4.39
N ALA A 5 10.77 -9.42 -3.49
CA ALA A 5 11.61 -10.12 -2.53
C ALA A 5 12.64 -11.04 -3.20
N LYS A 6 12.25 -11.79 -4.23
CA LYS A 6 13.20 -12.57 -5.05
C LYS A 6 14.27 -11.67 -5.68
N LYS A 7 13.87 -10.53 -6.27
CA LYS A 7 14.81 -9.55 -6.85
C LYS A 7 15.74 -8.92 -5.80
N ALA A 8 15.27 -8.78 -4.55
CA ALA A 8 16.06 -8.30 -3.43
C ALA A 8 16.98 -9.38 -2.82
N GLY A 9 17.01 -10.60 -3.39
CA GLY A 9 17.83 -11.70 -2.88
C GLY A 9 17.25 -12.39 -1.63
N ILE A 10 15.96 -12.22 -1.34
CA ILE A 10 15.27 -12.97 -0.30
C ILE A 10 14.85 -14.33 -0.86
N VAL A 11 15.48 -15.39 -0.34
CA VAL A 11 15.18 -16.77 -0.71
C VAL A 11 14.05 -17.28 0.19
N PHE A 12 13.00 -17.81 -0.42
CA PHE A 12 11.89 -18.43 0.29
C PHE A 12 11.98 -19.95 0.17
N ASN A 13 11.54 -20.66 1.20
CA ASN A 13 11.21 -22.07 1.05
C ASN A 13 10.07 -22.21 0.04
N GLU A 14 10.26 -23.05 -0.98
CA GLU A 14 9.31 -23.21 -2.09
C GLU A 14 7.96 -23.73 -1.62
N LYS A 15 7.95 -24.54 -0.55
CA LYS A 15 6.75 -25.12 0.06
C LYS A 15 5.84 -24.09 0.72
N LEU A 16 6.34 -22.87 0.99
CA LEU A 16 5.53 -21.83 1.60
C LEU A 16 4.49 -21.30 0.62
N THR A 17 3.26 -21.15 1.11
CA THR A 17 2.17 -20.48 0.42
C THR A 17 2.46 -18.97 0.26
N PRO A 18 1.78 -18.26 -0.67
CA PRO A 18 1.97 -16.82 -0.82
C PRO A 18 1.75 -16.00 0.46
N PRO A 19 0.73 -16.28 1.31
CA PRO A 19 0.58 -15.63 2.60
C PRO A 19 1.76 -15.86 3.56
N GLU A 20 2.30 -17.07 3.62
CA GLU A 20 3.44 -17.40 4.48
C GLU A 20 4.71 -16.70 3.99
N LYS A 21 4.92 -16.64 2.66
CA LYS A 21 6.02 -15.86 2.06
C LYS A 21 5.90 -14.37 2.39
N LEU A 22 4.69 -13.81 2.39
CA LEU A 22 4.45 -12.42 2.83
C LEU A 22 4.82 -12.26 4.31
N LYS A 23 4.39 -13.18 5.16
CA LYS A 23 4.72 -13.17 6.59
C LYS A 23 6.22 -13.19 6.83
N SER A 24 6.98 -14.01 6.08
CA SER A 24 8.44 -14.02 6.18
C SER A 24 9.07 -12.66 5.83
N VAL A 25 8.56 -11.94 4.82
CA VAL A 25 9.06 -10.58 4.51
C VAL A 25 8.72 -9.59 5.62
N GLN A 26 7.53 -9.70 6.23
CA GLN A 26 7.14 -8.86 7.37
C GLN A 26 7.99 -9.16 8.60
N GLU A 27 8.35 -10.41 8.86
CA GLU A 27 9.27 -10.79 9.94
C GLU A 27 10.68 -10.23 9.71
N LEU A 28 11.18 -10.25 8.47
CA LEU A 28 12.45 -9.62 8.11
C LEU A 28 12.42 -8.10 8.33
N MET A 29 11.28 -7.48 8.06
CA MET A 29 11.07 -6.05 8.31
C MET A 29 11.20 -5.71 9.79
N ILE A 30 10.54 -6.47 10.66
CA ILE A 30 10.60 -6.31 12.13
C ILE A 30 12.03 -6.50 12.64
N LYS A 31 12.82 -7.35 11.98
CA LYS A 31 14.24 -7.58 12.29
C LYS A 31 15.18 -6.50 11.74
N GLY A 32 14.66 -5.49 11.06
CA GLY A 32 15.46 -4.40 10.49
C GLY A 32 16.24 -4.77 9.23
N ASP A 33 15.83 -5.79 8.47
CA ASP A 33 16.47 -6.13 7.20
C ASP A 33 16.14 -5.08 6.12
N ASP A 34 17.14 -4.32 5.69
CA ASP A 34 16.99 -3.25 4.68
C ASP A 34 16.39 -3.75 3.36
N ARG A 35 16.56 -5.02 3.02
CA ARG A 35 15.98 -5.59 1.80
C ARG A 35 14.46 -5.66 1.91
N ALA A 36 13.93 -5.96 3.10
CA ALA A 36 12.50 -5.93 3.36
C ALA A 36 11.96 -4.49 3.23
N ARG A 37 12.68 -3.50 3.78
CA ARG A 37 12.32 -2.08 3.67
C ARG A 37 12.24 -1.62 2.21
N LYS A 38 13.29 -1.90 1.42
CA LYS A 38 13.34 -1.55 0.00
C LYS A 38 12.18 -2.12 -0.81
N ILE A 39 11.64 -3.28 -0.44
CA ILE A 39 10.46 -3.85 -1.10
C ILE A 39 9.23 -2.99 -0.87
N PHE A 40 8.98 -2.57 0.37
CA PHE A 40 7.84 -1.71 0.71
C PHE A 40 7.99 -0.31 0.11
N GLU A 41 9.19 0.26 0.10
CA GLU A 41 9.49 1.52 -0.58
C GLU A 41 9.24 1.41 -2.10
N THR A 42 9.68 0.32 -2.73
CA THR A 42 9.41 0.07 -4.15
C THR A 42 7.92 0.00 -4.43
N ILE A 43 7.14 -0.64 -3.56
CA ILE A 43 5.67 -0.71 -3.69
C ILE A 43 5.05 0.68 -3.53
N GLY A 44 5.49 1.48 -2.56
CA GLY A 44 5.01 2.86 -2.39
C GLY A 44 5.35 3.75 -3.57
N CYS A 45 6.54 3.60 -4.17
CA CYS A 45 6.92 4.29 -5.40
C CYS A 45 5.96 3.93 -6.55
N TYR A 46 5.70 2.63 -6.76
CA TYR A 46 4.73 2.19 -7.77
C TYR A 46 3.33 2.74 -7.51
N LEU A 47 2.90 2.80 -6.24
CA LEU A 47 1.61 3.36 -5.87
C LEU A 47 1.55 4.86 -6.21
N GLY A 48 2.57 5.65 -5.86
CA GLY A 48 2.61 7.09 -6.16
C GLY A 48 2.45 7.39 -7.65
N TYR A 49 3.22 6.71 -8.50
CA TYR A 49 3.11 6.86 -9.96
C TYR A 49 1.78 6.32 -10.52
N ALA A 50 1.25 5.23 -9.95
CA ALA A 50 -0.07 4.74 -10.35
C ALA A 50 -1.17 5.76 -10.02
N ILE A 51 -1.12 6.42 -8.86
CA ILE A 51 -2.09 7.45 -8.48
C ILE A 51 -2.06 8.61 -9.47
N ALA A 52 -0.86 9.09 -9.82
CA ALA A 52 -0.71 10.15 -10.81
C ALA A 52 -1.31 9.75 -12.16
N TYR A 53 -1.02 8.53 -12.63
CA TYR A 53 -1.60 8.00 -13.86
C TYR A 53 -3.14 7.88 -13.80
N TYR A 54 -3.70 7.42 -12.68
CA TYR A 54 -5.16 7.31 -12.53
C TYR A 54 -5.85 8.67 -12.39
N ALA A 55 -5.16 9.71 -11.92
CA ALA A 55 -5.69 11.07 -11.82
C ALA A 55 -5.97 11.70 -13.19
N ASP A 56 -5.37 11.19 -14.27
CA ASP A 56 -5.72 11.59 -15.65
C ASP A 56 -7.14 11.15 -16.04
N PHE A 57 -7.70 10.15 -15.34
CA PHE A 57 -9.01 9.56 -15.65
C PHE A 57 -10.09 9.87 -14.61
N TYR A 58 -9.70 10.19 -13.37
CA TYR A 58 -10.61 10.38 -12.25
C TYR A 58 -10.24 11.62 -11.42
N ASP A 59 -11.25 12.37 -10.97
CA ASP A 59 -11.07 13.40 -9.93
C ASP A 59 -10.96 12.73 -8.56
N ILE A 60 -9.73 12.32 -8.22
CA ILE A 60 -9.45 11.59 -6.99
C ILE A 60 -9.25 12.58 -5.83
N LYS A 61 -9.97 12.36 -4.72
CA LYS A 61 -9.81 13.14 -3.48
C LYS A 61 -9.30 12.30 -2.31
N HIS A 62 -9.75 11.06 -2.21
CA HIS A 62 -9.41 10.16 -1.12
C HIS A 62 -9.06 8.78 -1.67
N ILE A 63 -7.97 8.20 -1.16
CA ILE A 63 -7.52 6.85 -1.52
C ILE A 63 -7.38 6.03 -0.25
N LEU A 64 -8.01 4.87 -0.20
CA LEU A 64 -7.88 3.91 0.89
C LEU A 64 -6.89 2.80 0.50
N ILE A 65 -5.80 2.68 1.25
CA ILE A 65 -4.74 1.69 1.04
C ILE A 65 -5.07 0.42 1.86
N LEU A 66 -5.55 -0.62 1.19
CA LEU A 66 -6.09 -1.83 1.81
C LEU A 66 -5.29 -3.11 1.51
N GLY A 67 -5.49 -4.13 2.33
CA GLY A 67 -4.98 -5.49 2.13
C GLY A 67 -3.79 -5.88 3.03
N ARG A 68 -3.52 -7.19 3.13
CA ARG A 68 -2.52 -7.74 4.07
C ARG A 68 -1.09 -7.23 3.88
N VAL A 69 -0.75 -6.76 2.67
CA VAL A 69 0.57 -6.19 2.36
C VAL A 69 0.78 -4.85 3.09
N THR A 70 -0.31 -4.15 3.41
CA THR A 70 -0.28 -2.82 4.01
C THR A 70 -0.42 -2.89 5.53
N SER A 71 -0.35 -4.08 6.14
CA SER A 71 -0.37 -4.28 7.61
C SER A 71 1.01 -4.00 8.24
N GLY A 72 1.01 -3.60 9.51
CA GLY A 72 2.23 -3.23 10.24
C GLY A 72 3.02 -2.06 9.61
N GLU A 73 4.32 -2.02 9.90
CA GLU A 73 5.25 -0.96 9.46
C GLU A 73 5.35 -0.85 7.92
N GLY A 74 5.21 -1.96 7.21
CA GLY A 74 5.27 -1.97 5.74
C GLY A 74 4.19 -1.09 5.09
N GLY A 75 2.99 -1.01 5.69
CA GLY A 75 1.95 -0.10 5.22
C GLY A 75 2.31 1.37 5.35
N GLN A 76 2.94 1.74 6.48
CA GLN A 76 3.35 3.12 6.72
C GLN A 76 4.43 3.56 5.73
N ILE A 77 5.35 2.67 5.38
CA ILE A 77 6.40 2.95 4.40
C ILE A 77 5.85 3.06 2.99
N ILE A 78 4.88 2.23 2.63
CA ILE A 78 4.16 2.38 1.35
C ILE A 78 3.50 3.75 1.27
N LEU A 79 2.77 4.15 2.32
CA LEU A 79 2.09 5.44 2.40
C LEU A 79 3.08 6.59 2.25
N GLN A 80 4.11 6.64 3.09
CA GLN A 80 5.12 7.71 3.08
C GLN A 80 5.83 7.80 1.74
N LYS A 81 6.17 6.67 1.12
CA LYS A 81 6.87 6.68 -0.16
C LYS A 81 5.96 7.09 -1.32
N ALA A 82 4.69 6.74 -1.28
CA ALA A 82 3.71 7.22 -2.25
C ALA A 82 3.48 8.74 -2.12
N GLU A 83 3.34 9.23 -0.89
CA GLU A 83 3.26 10.67 -0.60
C GLU A 83 4.50 11.42 -1.07
N GLN A 84 5.69 10.86 -0.85
CA GLN A 84 6.94 11.44 -1.33
C GLN A 84 6.93 11.60 -2.86
N VAL A 85 6.57 10.54 -3.61
CA VAL A 85 6.50 10.60 -5.07
C VAL A 85 5.51 11.66 -5.53
N LEU A 86 4.31 11.70 -4.93
CA LEU A 86 3.32 12.72 -5.27
C LEU A 86 3.82 14.13 -4.95
N LYS A 87 4.48 14.33 -3.81
CA LYS A 87 4.97 15.65 -3.38
C LYS A 87 6.10 16.16 -4.29
N GLU A 88 7.03 15.29 -4.67
CA GLU A 88 8.22 15.66 -5.46
C GLU A 88 7.88 15.84 -6.95
N GLU A 89 7.09 14.93 -7.51
CA GLU A 89 6.87 14.87 -8.97
C GLU A 89 5.50 15.45 -9.39
N PHE A 90 4.50 15.42 -8.49
CA PHE A 90 3.11 15.80 -8.79
C PHE A 90 2.49 16.73 -7.72
N PRO A 91 3.13 17.87 -7.39
CA PRO A 91 2.76 18.68 -6.23
C PRO A 91 1.31 19.18 -6.25
N GLU A 92 0.73 19.38 -7.42
CA GLU A 92 -0.68 19.77 -7.54
C GLU A 92 -1.65 18.64 -7.20
N LEU A 93 -1.29 17.38 -7.49
CA LEU A 93 -2.06 16.21 -7.07
C LEU A 93 -1.90 15.97 -5.56
N PHE A 94 -0.68 16.11 -5.04
CA PHE A 94 -0.40 15.96 -3.61
C PHE A 94 -1.25 16.87 -2.73
N LYS A 95 -1.52 18.11 -3.18
CA LYS A 95 -2.38 19.06 -2.45
C LYS A 95 -3.86 18.66 -2.41
N LYS A 96 -4.32 17.82 -3.35
CA LYS A 96 -5.75 17.48 -3.54
C LYS A 96 -6.09 16.07 -3.06
N ILE A 97 -5.13 15.15 -3.11
CA ILE A 97 -5.33 13.74 -2.80
C ILE A 97 -4.88 13.46 -1.37
N ILE A 98 -5.76 12.86 -0.58
CA ILE A 98 -5.45 12.37 0.76
C ILE A 98 -5.39 10.84 0.74
N LEU A 99 -4.24 10.31 1.14
CA LEU A 99 -4.00 8.88 1.27
C LEU A 99 -4.34 8.43 2.69
N HIS A 100 -5.20 7.43 2.79
CA HIS A 100 -5.66 6.85 4.04
C HIS A 100 -5.10 5.44 4.18
N LEU A 101 -4.53 5.17 5.34
CA LEU A 101 -4.10 3.83 5.74
C LEU A 101 -4.92 3.39 6.97
N PRO A 102 -6.11 2.79 6.79
CA PRO A 102 -7.04 2.48 7.88
C PRO A 102 -6.42 1.60 8.98
N ASP A 103 -6.98 1.54 10.19
CA ASP A 103 -6.43 0.70 11.27
C ASP A 103 -6.49 -0.80 10.96
N GLU A 104 -5.69 -1.61 11.66
CA GLU A 104 -5.50 -3.04 11.35
C GLU A 104 -6.80 -3.86 11.36
N SER A 105 -7.74 -3.53 12.25
CA SER A 105 -9.09 -4.13 12.27
C SER A 105 -9.80 -3.89 10.94
N ASN A 106 -9.74 -2.66 10.42
CA ASN A 106 -10.37 -2.25 9.18
C ASN A 106 -9.65 -2.77 7.92
N ARG A 107 -8.31 -2.94 7.97
CA ARG A 107 -7.52 -3.50 6.85
C ARG A 107 -7.87 -4.96 6.53
N ARG A 108 -8.37 -5.73 7.50
CA ARG A 108 -8.75 -7.15 7.32
C ARG A 108 -10.17 -7.35 6.76
N VAL A 109 -11.07 -6.39 6.96
CA VAL A 109 -12.45 -6.45 6.45
C VAL A 109 -12.55 -5.90 5.01
N GLY A 110 -11.50 -5.24 4.52
CA GLY A 110 -11.29 -4.95 3.09
C GLY A 110 -12.38 -4.08 2.45
N GLN A 111 -12.82 -4.47 1.25
CA GLN A 111 -13.86 -3.76 0.48
C GLN A 111 -15.22 -3.72 1.20
N SER A 112 -15.50 -4.66 2.10
CA SER A 112 -16.77 -4.72 2.82
C SER A 112 -16.99 -3.52 3.73
N ILE A 113 -15.91 -2.98 4.33
CA ILE A 113 -16.01 -1.71 5.07
C ILE A 113 -16.25 -0.54 4.12
N ALA A 114 -15.52 -0.46 3.01
CA ALA A 114 -15.74 0.61 2.04
C ALA A 114 -17.19 0.62 1.55
N ALA A 115 -17.75 -0.56 1.21
CA ALA A 115 -19.15 -0.73 0.82
C ALA A 115 -20.13 -0.36 1.94
N ALA A 116 -19.85 -0.73 3.20
CA ALA A 116 -20.70 -0.42 4.34
C ALA A 116 -20.59 1.04 4.82
N SER A 117 -19.49 1.72 4.50
CA SER A 117 -19.25 3.13 4.87
C SER A 117 -19.77 4.13 3.85
N LEU A 118 -20.25 3.67 2.68
CA LEU A 118 -20.84 4.56 1.69
C LEU A 118 -22.14 5.14 2.23
N PRO A 119 -22.34 6.47 2.14
CA PRO A 119 -23.59 7.08 2.55
C PRO A 119 -24.74 6.54 1.69
N LEU A 120 -25.86 6.26 2.33
CA LEU A 120 -27.10 5.96 1.61
C LEU A 120 -27.42 7.17 0.71
N LEU A 121 -27.60 6.92 -0.58
CA LEU A 121 -28.09 7.94 -1.49
C LEU A 121 -29.43 8.43 -0.95
N LYS A 122 -29.56 9.75 -0.77
CA LYS A 122 -30.89 10.34 -0.55
C LYS A 122 -31.60 10.29 -1.89
N ASP A 123 -32.73 9.57 -1.92
CA ASP A 123 -33.65 9.63 -3.05
C ASP A 123 -34.02 11.11 -3.28
N SER A 124 -33.83 11.55 -4.53
CA SER A 124 -34.16 12.90 -5.00
C SER A 124 -35.62 12.98 -5.39
#